data_AF-A0A2S8FYP9-F1
#
_entry.id   AF-A0A2S8FYP9-F1
#
_cell.length_a   1.000
_cell.length_b   1.000
_cell.length_c   1.000
_cell.angle_alpha   90.00
_cell.angle_beta   90.00
_cell.angle_gamma   90.00
#
_symmetry.space_group_name_H-M   'P 1'
#
loop_
_entity.id
_entity.type
_entity.pdbx_description
1 polymer ?
#
loop_
_entity_poly.entity_id
_entity_poly.type
_entity_poly.pdbx_seq_one_letter_code
_entity_poly.pdbx_strand_id
1 'polypeptide(L)'
;MQPDHDALQPSLSNDEPLFHVRIPEGQIFGPARRSEIDQWVIQGRIDGECEMRESGTGIWKKSSNFYPILGLPDEIGSGTPFHKARKSETQATYRFPHRGRASLIFALFGLMGACPIFSVAAWSMAYADLEGIEQERVDASGRTMLVWAHNLGMIGSIGYAVLFLAFLMVAMLLSLI
;
A
#
# COMPACT_ATOMS: atom_id res chain seq x y z
N MET A 1 16.81 -44.18 -38.81
CA MET A 1 16.98 -44.33 -37.36
C MET A 1 17.37 -42.96 -36.81
N GLN A 2 16.38 -42.24 -36.29
CA GLN A 2 16.52 -40.95 -35.60
C GLN A 2 15.85 -41.19 -34.24
N PRO A 3 16.50 -40.95 -33.10
CA PRO A 3 15.88 -41.23 -31.81
C PRO A 3 14.88 -40.11 -31.47
N ASP A 4 13.63 -40.50 -31.25
CA ASP A 4 12.59 -39.68 -30.65
C ASP A 4 13.00 -39.29 -29.23
N HIS A 5 13.36 -38.03 -29.04
CA HIS A 5 13.40 -37.40 -27.72
C HIS A 5 12.07 -36.69 -27.49
N ASP A 6 11.02 -37.49 -27.30
CA ASP A 6 9.82 -37.09 -26.58
C ASP A 6 10.20 -36.85 -25.11
N ALA A 7 10.75 -35.67 -24.85
CA ALA A 7 10.89 -35.16 -23.50
C ALA A 7 9.48 -34.95 -22.95
N LEU A 8 9.10 -35.88 -22.06
CA LEU A 8 7.94 -35.86 -21.18
C LEU A 8 7.83 -34.49 -20.48
N GLN A 9 7.17 -33.52 -21.12
CA GLN A 9 6.70 -32.32 -20.44
C GLN A 9 5.53 -32.77 -19.54
N PRO A 10 5.60 -32.60 -18.21
CA PRO A 10 4.44 -32.84 -17.38
C PRO A 10 3.38 -31.80 -17.79
N SER A 11 2.34 -32.25 -18.48
CA SER A 11 1.12 -31.49 -18.70
C SER A 11 0.44 -31.29 -17.35
N LEU A 12 0.92 -30.31 -16.60
CA LEU A 12 0.31 -29.86 -15.35
C LEU A 12 -1.03 -29.23 -15.72
N SER A 13 -2.09 -29.95 -15.40
CA SER A 13 -3.49 -29.54 -15.46
C SER A 13 -3.69 -28.11 -14.95
N ASN A 14 -4.32 -27.26 -15.77
CA ASN A 14 -4.74 -25.88 -15.46
C ASN A 14 -5.83 -25.78 -14.35
N ASP A 15 -6.01 -26.82 -13.54
CA ASP A 15 -7.09 -26.96 -12.56
C ASP A 15 -6.58 -26.85 -11.11
N GLU A 16 -5.33 -26.41 -10.92
CA GLU A 16 -4.82 -26.14 -9.58
C GLU A 16 -5.58 -24.97 -8.93
N PRO A 17 -5.99 -25.10 -7.66
CA PRO A 17 -6.69 -24.04 -6.96
C PRO A 17 -5.81 -22.80 -6.86
N LEU A 18 -6.31 -21.69 -7.39
CA LEU A 18 -5.66 -20.40 -7.31
C LEU A 18 -5.91 -19.79 -5.93
N PHE A 19 -4.91 -19.15 -5.35
CA PHE A 19 -4.99 -18.50 -4.05
C PHE A 19 -4.87 -16.99 -4.18
N HIS A 20 -5.60 -16.29 -3.33
CA HIS A 20 -5.37 -14.87 -3.08
C HIS A 20 -4.83 -14.70 -1.67
N VAL A 21 -3.88 -13.78 -1.52
CA VAL A 21 -3.29 -13.41 -0.23
C VAL A 21 -3.69 -11.98 0.06
N ARG A 22 -4.20 -11.71 1.24
CA ARG A 22 -4.48 -10.37 1.74
C ARG A 22 -3.54 -10.10 2.90
N ILE A 23 -2.81 -9.02 2.82
CA ILE A 23 -1.96 -8.56 3.92
C ILE A 23 -2.79 -7.79 4.97
N PRO A 24 -2.29 -7.56 6.20
CA PRO A 24 -3.01 -6.82 7.25
C PRO A 24 -3.51 -5.43 6.82
N GLU A 25 -2.84 -4.82 5.85
CA GLU A 25 -3.14 -3.50 5.29
C GLU A 25 -4.30 -3.52 4.27
N GLY A 26 -4.83 -4.70 3.93
CA GLY A 26 -6.01 -4.89 3.08
C GLY A 26 -5.72 -5.03 1.58
N GLN A 27 -4.47 -4.90 1.13
CA GLN A 27 -4.09 -5.17 -0.26
C GLN A 27 -4.21 -6.67 -0.57
N ILE A 28 -4.75 -6.98 -1.75
CA ILE A 28 -4.98 -8.35 -2.18
C ILE A 28 -4.04 -8.68 -3.35
N PHE A 29 -3.30 -9.78 -3.20
CA PHE A 29 -2.38 -10.36 -4.18
C PHE A 29 -2.94 -11.66 -4.74
N GLY A 30 -2.52 -12.01 -5.95
CA GLY A 30 -3.00 -13.17 -6.69
C GLY A 30 -3.97 -12.78 -7.82
N PRO A 31 -4.65 -13.76 -8.43
CA PRO A 31 -4.59 -15.19 -8.14
C PRO A 31 -3.22 -15.81 -8.44
N ALA A 32 -2.66 -16.56 -7.49
CA ALA A 32 -1.37 -17.24 -7.60
C ALA A 32 -1.50 -18.73 -7.25
N ARG A 33 -0.63 -19.58 -7.80
CA ARG A 33 -0.66 -21.03 -7.53
C ARG A 33 -0.11 -21.35 -6.15
N ARG A 34 -0.47 -22.52 -5.60
CA ARG A 34 0.01 -22.95 -4.28
C ARG A 34 1.54 -22.95 -4.17
N SER A 35 2.23 -23.44 -5.20
CA SER A 35 3.69 -23.46 -5.27
C SER A 35 4.33 -22.07 -5.25
N GLU A 36 3.69 -21.08 -5.89
CA GLU A 36 4.12 -19.68 -5.87
C GLU A 36 3.91 -19.06 -4.48
N ILE A 37 2.78 -19.36 -3.83
CA ILE A 37 2.54 -18.94 -2.44
C ILE A 37 3.57 -19.58 -1.49
N ASP A 38 3.86 -20.87 -1.64
CA ASP A 38 4.89 -21.56 -0.85
C ASP A 38 6.24 -20.84 -0.99
N GLN A 39 6.59 -20.41 -2.20
CA GLN A 39 7.80 -19.64 -2.45
C GLN A 39 7.77 -18.27 -1.75
N TRP A 40 6.62 -17.58 -1.72
CA TRP A 40 6.48 -16.32 -0.99
C TRP A 40 6.60 -16.50 0.53
N VAL A 41 6.11 -17.61 1.08
CA VAL A 41 6.30 -17.98 2.50
C VAL A 41 7.77 -18.27 2.79
N ILE A 42 8.46 -19.00 1.91
CA ILE A 42 9.90 -19.30 2.05
C ILE A 42 10.73 -18.02 1.99
N GLN A 43 10.38 -17.09 1.11
CA GLN A 43 11.02 -15.78 0.97
C GLN A 43 10.69 -14.81 2.11
N GLY A 44 9.86 -15.20 3.07
CA GLY A 44 9.48 -14.34 4.19
C GLY A 44 8.52 -13.19 3.82
N ARG A 45 7.89 -13.25 2.65
CA ARG A 45 6.94 -12.21 2.18
C ARG A 45 5.55 -12.36 2.76
N ILE A 46 5.21 -13.54 3.28
CA ILE A 46 3.95 -13.84 3.94
C ILE A 46 4.26 -14.24 5.39
N ASP A 47 3.64 -13.54 6.33
CA ASP A 47 3.71 -13.83 7.75
C ASP A 47 2.39 -14.42 8.29
N GLY A 48 2.30 -14.60 9.60
CA GLY A 48 1.12 -15.14 10.29
C GLY A 48 -0.08 -14.19 10.35
N GLU A 49 0.10 -12.92 10.00
CA GLU A 49 -0.96 -11.90 10.04
C GLU A 49 -1.68 -11.75 8.71
N CYS A 50 -1.06 -12.18 7.60
CA CYS A 50 -1.72 -12.30 6.31
C CYS A 50 -2.95 -13.24 6.36
N GLU A 51 -3.97 -12.92 5.57
CA GLU A 51 -5.09 -13.79 5.25
C GLU A 51 -4.91 -14.42 3.87
N MET A 52 -5.46 -15.60 3.68
CA MET A 52 -5.45 -16.32 2.42
C MET A 52 -6.84 -16.86 2.12
N ARG A 53 -7.20 -16.85 0.85
CA ARG A 53 -8.41 -17.53 0.35
C ARG A 53 -8.10 -18.32 -0.91
N GLU A 54 -8.87 -19.36 -1.12
CA GLU A 54 -8.89 -20.12 -2.35
C GLU A 54 -9.91 -19.51 -3.31
N SER A 55 -9.57 -19.49 -4.60
CA SER A 55 -10.39 -18.93 -5.68
C SER A 55 -11.53 -19.90 -5.98
N GLY A 56 -12.62 -19.76 -5.22
CA GLY A 56 -13.82 -20.60 -5.32
C GLY A 56 -14.61 -20.68 -4.02
N THR A 57 -13.93 -20.63 -2.87
CA THR A 57 -14.57 -20.72 -1.55
C THR A 57 -15.01 -19.37 -1.00
N GLY A 58 -14.33 -18.28 -1.37
CA GLY A 58 -14.65 -16.91 -0.97
C GLY A 58 -14.34 -16.56 0.49
N ILE A 59 -13.94 -17.53 1.32
CA ILE A 59 -13.67 -17.35 2.75
C ILE A 59 -12.19 -17.02 2.97
N TRP A 60 -11.94 -15.90 3.64
CA TRP A 60 -10.60 -15.53 4.12
C TRP A 60 -10.27 -16.26 5.41
N LYS A 61 -9.08 -16.85 5.48
CA LYS A 61 -8.54 -17.50 6.68
C LYS A 61 -7.13 -16.99 6.91
N LYS A 62 -6.70 -16.81 8.17
CA LYS A 62 -5.29 -16.48 8.46
C LYS A 62 -4.34 -17.48 7.80
N SER A 63 -3.21 -16.99 7.32
CA SER A 63 -2.12 -17.75 6.68
C SER A 63 -1.63 -18.89 7.59
N SER A 64 -1.68 -18.70 8.91
CA SER A 64 -1.36 -19.70 9.92
C SER A 64 -2.25 -20.95 9.86
N ASN A 65 -3.47 -20.86 9.32
CA ASN A 65 -4.31 -22.05 9.07
C ASN A 65 -3.76 -22.92 7.93
N PHE A 66 -3.05 -22.33 6.98
CA PHE A 66 -2.43 -23.04 5.86
C PHE A 66 -0.97 -23.40 6.14
N TYR A 67 -0.28 -22.59 6.94
CA TYR A 67 1.11 -22.75 7.32
C TYR A 67 1.23 -22.60 8.85
N PRO A 68 1.01 -23.68 9.62
CA PRO A 68 1.02 -23.63 11.09
C PRO A 68 2.32 -23.06 11.67
N ILE A 69 3.42 -23.19 10.93
CA ILE A 69 4.73 -22.66 11.30
C ILE A 69 4.76 -21.13 11.44
N LEU A 70 3.82 -20.42 10.81
CA LEU A 70 3.66 -18.96 10.92
C LEU A 70 2.93 -18.53 12.21
N GLY A 71 2.19 -19.45 12.85
CA GLY A 71 1.43 -19.19 14.08
C GLY A 71 2.09 -19.71 15.36
N LEU A 72 3.32 -20.21 15.29
CA LEU A 72 4.03 -20.72 16.46
C LEU A 72 4.44 -19.55 17.39
N PRO A 73 4.23 -19.66 18.71
CA PRO A 73 4.71 -18.68 19.67
C PRO A 73 6.23 -18.58 19.65
N ASP A 74 6.74 -17.35 19.76
CA ASP A 74 8.17 -17.01 19.75
C ASP A 74 9.02 -17.86 20.70
N GLU A 75 8.43 -18.23 21.84
CA GLU A 75 9.12 -18.97 22.89
C GLU A 75 9.48 -20.40 22.46
N ILE A 76 8.63 -21.05 21.65
CA ILE A 76 8.77 -22.48 21.31
C ILE A 76 9.87 -22.72 20.26
N GLY A 77 10.18 -21.74 19.41
CA GLY A 77 11.25 -21.86 18.41
C GLY A 77 12.54 -21.12 18.75
N SER A 78 12.56 -20.33 19.83
CA SER A 78 13.72 -19.49 20.23
C SER A 78 15.00 -20.28 20.52
N GLY A 79 14.87 -21.58 20.82
CA GLY A 79 15.99 -22.49 21.09
C GLY A 79 16.80 -22.89 19.85
N THR A 80 16.32 -22.57 18.63
CA THR A 80 17.06 -22.87 17.39
C THR A 80 17.50 -21.59 16.69
N PRO A 81 18.79 -21.45 16.29
CA PRO A 81 19.32 -20.23 15.67
C PRO A 81 18.61 -19.86 14.36
N PHE A 82 18.00 -20.85 13.69
CA PHE A 82 17.24 -20.66 12.45
C PHE A 82 15.93 -19.88 12.66
N HIS A 83 15.34 -19.88 13.87
CA HIS A 83 14.10 -19.13 14.10
C HIS A 83 14.32 -17.62 14.22
N LYS A 84 15.45 -17.19 14.81
CA LYS A 84 15.82 -15.77 14.89
C LYS A 84 16.17 -15.20 13.51
N ALA A 85 16.91 -15.97 12.69
CA ALA A 85 17.15 -15.62 11.31
C ALA A 85 15.83 -15.47 10.54
N ARG A 86 14.91 -16.43 10.71
CA ARG A 86 13.58 -16.37 10.10
C ARG A 86 12.80 -15.13 10.52
N LYS A 87 12.72 -14.78 11.81
CA LYS A 87 11.97 -13.57 12.22
C LYS A 87 12.56 -12.29 11.64
N SER A 88 13.88 -12.16 11.62
CA SER A 88 14.53 -11.00 11.01
C SER A 88 14.27 -10.91 9.49
N GLU A 89 14.06 -12.04 8.83
CA GLU A 89 13.88 -12.13 7.37
C GLU A 89 12.40 -12.18 6.93
N THR A 90 11.51 -12.65 7.81
CA THR A 90 10.05 -12.82 7.56
C THR A 90 9.22 -11.68 8.14
N GLN A 91 9.82 -10.76 8.89
CA GLN A 91 9.15 -9.53 9.31
C GLN A 91 9.13 -8.56 8.12
N ALA A 92 8.33 -8.90 7.11
CA ALA A 92 8.04 -8.04 5.99
C ALA A 92 7.39 -6.76 6.53
N THR A 93 8.19 -5.70 6.73
CA THR A 93 7.65 -4.39 7.11
C THR A 93 6.90 -3.85 5.91
N TYR A 94 5.60 -4.06 5.91
CA TYR A 94 4.76 -3.71 4.78
C TYR A 94 4.51 -2.20 4.77
N ARG A 95 5.35 -1.46 4.03
CA ARG A 95 5.19 -0.01 3.87
C ARG A 95 4.42 0.29 2.61
N PHE A 96 3.35 1.07 2.72
CA PHE A 96 2.64 1.57 1.53
C PHE A 96 3.59 2.36 0.61
N PRO A 97 3.50 2.17 -0.71
CA PRO A 97 4.23 3.01 -1.66
C PRO A 97 3.77 4.46 -1.50
N HIS A 98 4.74 5.35 -1.28
CA HIS A 98 4.53 6.79 -1.08
C HIS A 98 3.75 7.41 -2.26
N ARG A 99 2.64 8.11 -1.96
CA ARG A 99 1.82 8.81 -2.97
C ARG A 99 2.25 10.27 -3.21
N GLY A 100 3.42 10.66 -2.71
CA GLY A 100 3.90 12.05 -2.72
C GLY A 100 3.92 12.73 -4.10
N ARG A 101 4.10 11.96 -5.19
CA ARG A 101 4.04 12.49 -6.57
C ARG A 101 2.66 12.99 -6.94
N ALA A 102 1.60 12.29 -6.53
CA ALA A 102 0.23 12.67 -6.84
C ALA A 102 -0.18 13.95 -6.09
N SER A 103 0.12 14.03 -4.78
CA SER A 103 -0.16 15.25 -3.99
C SER A 103 0.58 16.48 -4.52
N LEU A 104 1.82 16.34 -4.99
CA LEU A 104 2.57 17.45 -5.56
C LEU A 104 1.98 17.94 -6.89
N ILE A 105 1.52 17.03 -7.74
CA ILE A 105 0.85 17.35 -9.00
C ILE A 105 -0.45 18.12 -8.72
N PHE A 106 -1.27 17.66 -7.77
CA PHE A 106 -2.49 18.37 -7.39
C PHE A 106 -2.20 19.75 -6.81
N ALA A 107 -1.16 19.89 -5.98
CA ALA A 107 -0.76 21.20 -5.45
C ALA A 107 -0.33 22.17 -6.55
N LEU A 108 0.42 21.69 -7.56
CA LEU A 108 0.85 22.50 -8.69
C LEU A 108 -0.34 22.95 -9.56
N PHE A 109 -1.27 22.05 -9.88
CA PHE A 109 -2.48 22.40 -10.62
C PHE A 109 -3.43 23.31 -9.84
N GLY A 110 -3.51 23.13 -8.52
CA GLY A 110 -4.26 24.02 -7.62
C GLY A 110 -3.67 25.43 -7.59
N LEU A 111 -2.35 25.56 -7.58
CA LEU A 111 -1.66 26.87 -7.63
C LEU A 111 -1.83 27.56 -8.99
N MET A 112 -1.86 26.79 -10.09
CA MET A 112 -2.03 27.33 -11.44
C MET A 112 -3.47 27.81 -11.75
N GLY A 113 -4.36 27.79 -10.75
CA GLY A 113 -5.69 28.40 -10.81
C GLY A 113 -6.77 27.58 -11.51
N ALA A 114 -6.52 26.30 -11.78
CA ALA A 114 -7.51 25.43 -12.44
C ALA A 114 -8.75 25.18 -11.55
N CYS A 115 -8.57 25.01 -10.23
CA CYS A 115 -9.66 24.94 -9.26
C CYS A 115 -9.12 25.00 -7.82
N PRO A 116 -9.67 25.83 -6.91
CA PRO A 116 -9.20 25.90 -5.52
C PRO A 116 -9.41 24.60 -4.73
N ILE A 117 -10.33 23.73 -5.19
CA ILE A 117 -10.62 22.42 -4.57
C ILE A 117 -9.38 21.50 -4.62
N PHE A 118 -8.57 21.58 -5.67
CA PHE A 118 -7.36 20.75 -5.79
C PHE A 118 -6.28 21.13 -4.77
N SER A 119 -6.17 22.41 -4.40
CA SER A 119 -5.24 22.86 -3.35
C SER A 119 -5.60 22.29 -1.98
N VAL A 120 -6.89 22.25 -1.66
CA VAL A 120 -7.39 21.68 -0.39
C VAL A 120 -7.20 20.16 -0.37
N ALA A 121 -7.52 19.48 -1.47
CA ALA A 121 -7.34 18.03 -1.59
C ALA A 121 -5.85 17.62 -1.51
N ALA A 122 -4.95 18.39 -2.11
CA ALA A 122 -3.51 18.16 -2.00
C ALA A 122 -3.01 18.31 -0.55
N TRP A 123 -3.52 19.33 0.16
CA TRP A 123 -3.15 19.57 1.55
C TRP A 123 -3.61 18.44 2.49
N SER A 124 -4.87 18.01 2.38
CA SER A 124 -5.41 16.94 3.23
C SER A 124 -4.76 15.59 2.96
N MET A 125 -4.53 15.24 1.68
CA MET A 125 -3.86 14.00 1.30
C MET A 125 -2.40 13.97 1.78
N ALA A 126 -1.66 15.07 1.62
CA ALA A 126 -0.29 15.16 2.12
C ALA A 126 -0.21 15.06 3.65
N TYR A 127 -1.19 15.58 4.38
CA TYR A 127 -1.24 15.47 5.85
C TYR A 127 -1.44 14.01 6.30
N ALA A 128 -2.41 13.30 5.72
CA ALA A 128 -2.67 11.89 6.05
C ALA A 128 -1.46 10.98 5.72
N ASP A 129 -0.78 11.23 4.62
CA ASP A 129 0.43 10.49 4.25
C ASP A 129 1.61 10.80 5.19
N LEU A 130 1.76 12.04 5.68
CA LEU A 130 2.78 12.41 6.68
C LEU A 130 2.52 11.73 8.02
N GLU A 131 1.26 11.69 8.47
CA GLU A 131 0.85 10.96 9.68
C GLU A 131 1.10 9.46 9.53
N GLY A 132 0.86 8.90 8.33
CA GLY A 132 1.17 7.50 8.01
C GLY A 132 2.67 7.18 8.04
N ILE A 133 3.55 8.14 7.73
CA ILE A 133 5.00 8.00 7.89
C ILE A 133 5.39 7.99 9.38
N GLU A 134 4.76 8.84 10.20
CA GLU A 134 5.01 8.86 11.66
C GLU A 134 4.58 7.56 12.35
N GLN A 135 3.53 6.91 11.84
CA GLN A 135 3.04 5.62 12.31
C GLN A 135 3.81 4.41 11.72
N GLU A 136 4.91 4.64 11.00
CA GLU A 136 5.70 3.62 10.27
C GLU A 136 4.92 2.80 9.22
N ARG A 137 3.73 3.25 8.81
CA ARG A 137 2.85 2.57 7.85
C ARG A 137 3.19 2.88 6.39
N VAL A 138 3.82 4.03 6.13
CA VAL A 138 4.15 4.53 4.79
C VAL A 138 5.67 4.68 4.64
N ASP A 139 6.20 4.39 3.44
CA ASP A 139 7.63 4.54 3.18
C ASP A 139 8.10 6.00 3.29
N ALA A 140 9.14 6.22 4.10
CA ALA A 140 9.66 7.55 4.41
C ALA A 140 10.49 8.18 3.28
N SER A 141 10.83 7.43 2.21
CA SER A 141 11.66 7.96 1.10
C SER A 141 11.03 9.18 0.41
N GLY A 142 9.71 9.36 0.49
CA GLY A 142 8.96 10.49 -0.06
C GLY A 142 8.68 11.67 0.88
N ARG A 143 9.21 11.69 2.10
CA ARG A 143 8.85 12.68 3.14
C ARG A 143 9.05 14.12 2.68
N THR A 144 10.18 14.43 2.05
CA THR A 144 10.48 15.80 1.58
C THR A 144 9.46 16.26 0.54
N MET A 145 9.08 15.38 -0.38
CA MET A 145 8.08 15.67 -1.41
C MET A 145 6.69 15.94 -0.82
N LEU A 146 6.31 15.19 0.21
CA LEU A 146 5.06 15.38 0.95
C LEU A 146 5.05 16.70 1.74
N VAL A 147 6.16 17.07 2.39
CA VAL A 147 6.30 18.37 3.07
C VAL A 147 6.14 19.53 2.08
N TRP A 148 6.77 19.44 0.91
CA TRP A 148 6.62 20.45 -0.14
C TRP A 148 5.17 20.53 -0.63
N ALA A 149 4.54 19.39 -0.92
CA ALA A 149 3.13 19.36 -1.35
C ALA A 149 2.18 19.94 -0.29
N HIS A 150 2.42 19.64 0.98
CA HIS A 150 1.65 20.16 2.11
C HIS A 150 1.74 21.69 2.20
N ASN A 151 2.97 22.23 2.18
CA ASN A 151 3.20 23.68 2.27
C ASN A 151 2.61 24.41 1.05
N LEU A 152 2.81 23.87 -0.15
CA LEU A 152 2.29 24.48 -1.38
C LEU A 152 0.75 24.48 -1.42
N GLY A 153 0.12 23.38 -1.00
CA GLY A 153 -1.32 23.27 -0.88
C GLY A 153 -1.91 24.24 0.15
N MET A 154 -1.25 24.41 1.30
CA MET A 154 -1.64 25.36 2.34
C MET A 154 -1.57 26.81 1.85
N ILE A 155 -0.48 27.20 1.20
CA ILE A 155 -0.31 28.56 0.66
C ILE A 155 -1.39 28.84 -0.40
N GLY A 156 -1.64 27.88 -1.30
CA GLY A 156 -2.67 28.00 -2.31
C GLY A 156 -4.08 28.14 -1.70
N SER A 157 -4.44 27.29 -0.75
CA SER A 157 -5.79 27.32 -0.14
C SER A 157 -6.05 28.60 0.65
N ILE A 158 -5.07 29.06 1.44
CA ILE A 158 -5.18 30.32 2.19
C ILE A 158 -5.25 31.51 1.23
N GLY A 159 -4.40 31.54 0.19
CA GLY A 159 -4.41 32.61 -0.81
C GLY A 159 -5.78 32.77 -1.49
N TYR A 160 -6.38 31.66 -1.95
CA TYR A 160 -7.72 31.70 -2.55
C TYR A 160 -8.81 32.08 -1.56
N ALA A 161 -8.73 31.64 -0.31
CA ALA A 161 -9.69 32.01 0.73
C ALA A 161 -9.69 33.53 0.98
N VAL A 162 -8.50 34.15 1.08
CA VAL A 162 -8.36 35.60 1.27
C VAL A 162 -8.92 36.37 0.07
N LEU A 163 -8.59 35.96 -1.16
CA LEU A 163 -9.11 36.58 -2.37
C LEU A 163 -10.64 36.48 -2.46
N PHE A 164 -11.20 35.32 -2.11
CA PHE A 164 -12.64 35.11 -2.08
C PHE A 164 -13.34 36.02 -1.05
N LEU A 165 -12.79 36.14 0.16
CA LEU A 165 -13.32 37.04 1.18
C LEU A 165 -13.24 38.52 0.77
N ALA A 166 -12.13 38.94 0.15
CA ALA A 166 -11.98 40.30 -0.37
C ALA A 166 -13.00 40.59 -1.47
N PHE A 167 -13.24 39.63 -2.38
CA PHE A 167 -14.27 39.73 -3.40
C PHE A 167 -15.67 39.89 -2.79
N LEU A 168 -16.03 39.06 -1.80
CA LEU A 168 -17.32 39.16 -1.12
C LEU A 168 -17.50 40.53 -0.44
N MET A 169 -16.46 41.02 0.24
CA MET A 169 -16.48 42.33 0.89
C MET A 169 -16.74 43.46 -0.13
N VAL A 170 -16.05 43.44 -1.28
CA VAL A 170 -16.27 44.42 -2.36
C VAL A 170 -17.68 44.30 -2.94
N ALA A 171 -18.16 43.08 -3.20
CA ALA A 171 -19.50 42.86 -3.73
C ALA A 171 -20.61 43.36 -2.78
N MET A 172 -20.44 43.13 -1.46
CA MET A 172 -21.34 43.67 -0.45
C MET A 172 -21.31 45.19 -0.41
N LEU A 173 -20.13 45.80 -0.49
CA LEU A 173 -19.97 47.26 -0.50
C LEU A 173 -20.59 47.89 -1.76
N LEU A 174 -20.43 47.25 -2.92
CA LEU A 174 -21.08 47.67 -4.17
C LEU A 174 -22.60 47.50 -4.14
N SER A 175 -23.10 46.47 -3.46
CA SER A 175 -24.55 46.25 -3.32
C SER A 175 -25.21 47.24 -2.35
N LEU A 176 -24.42 47.93 -1.53
CA LEU A 176 -24.87 48.91 -0.53
C LEU A 176 -24.94 50.34 -1.10
N ILE A 177 -24.16 50.64 -2.15
CA ILE A 177 -24.09 51.95 -2.84
C ILE A 177 -25.17 52.01 -3.92
#